data_AF-A0A455UIN1-F1
#
_entry.id   AF-A0A455UIN1-F1
#
_cell.length_a   1.000
_cell.length_b   1.000
_cell.length_c   1.000
_cell.angle_alpha   90.00
_cell.angle_beta   90.00
_cell.angle_gamma   90.00
#
_symmetry.space_group_name_H-M   'P 1'
#
loop_
_entity.id
_entity.type
_entity.pdbx_description
1 polymer ?
#
loop_
_entity_poly.entity_id
_entity_poly.type
_entity_poly.pdbx_seq_one_letter_code
_entity_poly.pdbx_strand_id
1 'polypeptide(L)'
;MTADGFAFRVDMRLRPLGDGGPLVGSFAMLSSYYQDQGREWERYAMLKARPVAGDLDAGSELLAGLRPFVYRRYLDFGAIESLRELKAMINREVKRKGMQSNIKLGPGGIREVEFVVQAFQLIRGGRDTELQVTSLKTALNRLPALGLLPQAVVDELLPDYAFFTRCRARPSSA
;
A
#
# COMPACT_ATOMS: atom_id res chain seq x y z
N MET A 1 -22.16 21.43 6.83
CA MET A 1 -22.47 20.92 5.47
C MET A 1 -22.97 22.09 4.67
N THR A 2 -22.39 22.37 3.50
CA THR A 2 -22.93 23.40 2.61
C THR A 2 -24.14 22.83 1.86
N ALA A 3 -24.92 23.70 1.20
CA ALA A 3 -26.04 23.28 0.36
C ALA A 3 -25.61 22.30 -0.76
N ASP A 4 -24.34 22.38 -1.17
CA ASP A 4 -23.73 21.54 -2.21
C ASP A 4 -23.04 20.26 -1.67
N GLY A 5 -23.14 19.98 -0.37
CA GLY A 5 -22.57 18.77 0.24
C GLY A 5 -21.10 18.91 0.66
N PHE A 6 -20.26 17.93 0.31
CA PHE A 6 -18.82 17.91 0.63
C PHE A 6 -18.03 17.50 -0.61
N ALA A 7 -16.82 18.03 -0.79
CA ALA A 7 -15.96 17.67 -1.92
C ALA A 7 -15.44 16.22 -1.78
N PHE A 8 -14.77 15.90 -0.66
CA PHE A 8 -14.24 14.57 -0.39
C PHE A 8 -14.37 14.22 1.10
N ARG A 9 -14.62 12.94 1.39
CA ARG A 9 -14.41 12.39 2.74
C ARG A 9 -12.92 12.12 2.90
N VAL A 10 -12.31 12.74 3.91
CA VAL A 10 -10.89 12.58 4.21
C VAL A 10 -10.73 11.64 5.40
N ASP A 11 -9.84 10.66 5.29
CA ASP A 11 -9.52 9.71 6.34
C ASP A 11 -8.07 9.91 6.80
N MET A 12 -7.90 10.40 8.02
CA MET A 12 -6.60 10.73 8.62
C MET A 12 -6.07 9.63 9.55
N ARG A 13 -6.70 8.45 9.58
CA ARG A 13 -6.37 7.38 10.55
C ARG A 13 -5.04 6.67 10.30
N LEU A 14 -4.47 6.82 9.10
CA LEU A 14 -3.18 6.21 8.73
C LEU A 14 -1.97 7.04 9.17
N ARG A 15 -2.18 8.19 9.82
CA ARG A 15 -1.07 9.00 10.37
C ARG A 15 -0.41 8.31 11.57
N PRO A 16 0.87 8.60 11.88
CA PRO A 16 1.52 8.13 13.09
C PRO A 16 0.66 8.33 14.35
N LEU A 17 0.64 7.31 15.22
CA LEU A 17 -0.17 7.26 16.43
C LEU A 17 -1.71 7.26 16.20
N GLY A 18 -2.16 7.19 14.94
CA GLY A 18 -3.56 7.12 14.56
C GLY A 18 -4.38 8.27 15.15
N ASP A 19 -5.57 7.98 15.66
CA ASP A 19 -6.50 8.99 16.18
C ASP A 19 -5.98 9.74 17.42
N GLY A 20 -5.08 9.13 18.20
CA GLY A 20 -4.46 9.76 19.36
C GLY A 20 -3.24 10.64 19.01
N GLY A 21 -2.79 10.61 17.75
CA GLY A 21 -1.65 11.38 17.27
C GLY A 21 -1.99 12.80 16.85
N PRO A 22 -0.98 13.70 16.83
CA PRO A 22 -1.15 15.03 16.25
C PRO A 22 -1.57 14.93 14.78
N LEU A 23 -2.38 15.88 14.32
CA LEU A 23 -2.87 15.88 12.94
C LEU A 23 -1.74 16.14 11.93
N VAL A 24 -0.73 16.90 12.32
CA VAL A 24 0.43 17.26 11.52
C VAL A 24 1.69 17.01 12.35
N GLY A 25 2.73 16.51 11.71
CA GLY A 25 4.04 16.28 12.32
C GLY A 25 5.16 16.98 11.57
N SER A 26 6.21 17.37 12.29
CA SER A 26 7.47 17.79 11.66
C SER A 26 8.18 16.60 11.02
N PHE A 27 9.03 16.84 10.03
CA PHE A 27 9.81 15.77 9.39
C PHE A 27 10.66 15.01 10.41
N ALA A 28 11.29 15.71 11.35
CA ALA A 28 12.06 15.07 12.42
C ALA A 28 11.21 14.11 13.27
N MET A 29 9.99 14.51 13.62
CA MET A 29 9.07 13.64 14.37
C MET A 29 8.66 12.42 13.57
N LEU A 30 8.32 12.59 12.28
CA LEU A 30 7.95 11.48 11.40
C LEU A 30 9.10 10.50 11.23
N SER A 31 10.33 10.99 11.00
CA SER A 31 11.53 10.18 10.88
C SER A 31 11.81 9.36 12.14
N SER A 32 11.81 9.99 13.33
CA SER A 32 12.01 9.27 14.59
C SER A 32 10.90 8.26 14.85
N TYR A 33 9.64 8.62 14.61
CA TYR A 33 8.52 7.69 14.79
C TYR A 33 8.67 6.41 13.97
N TYR A 34 8.93 6.53 12.66
CA TYR A 34 9.06 5.35 11.81
C TYR A 34 10.33 4.55 12.09
N GLN A 35 11.40 5.20 12.55
CA GLN A 35 12.62 4.52 12.96
C GLN A 35 12.42 3.70 14.23
N ASP A 36 11.76 4.27 15.24
CA ASP A 36 11.76 3.72 16.60
C ASP A 36 10.49 2.91 16.91
N GLN A 37 9.34 3.29 16.33
CA GLN A 37 8.02 2.77 16.70
C GLN A 37 7.20 2.26 15.51
N GLY A 38 7.72 2.38 14.29
CA GLY A 38 7.00 2.04 13.07
C GLY A 38 6.64 0.54 12.99
N ARG A 39 5.36 0.26 12.80
CA ARG A 39 4.77 -1.08 12.80
C ARG A 39 4.82 -1.72 11.41
N GLU A 40 4.69 -3.05 11.37
CA GLU A 40 4.76 -3.83 10.14
C GLU A 40 3.69 -3.44 9.10
N TRP A 41 2.46 -3.21 9.55
CA TRP A 41 1.37 -2.77 8.68
C TRP A 41 1.61 -1.35 8.13
N GLU A 42 2.35 -0.50 8.84
CA GLU A 42 2.66 0.86 8.39
C GLU A 42 3.64 0.84 7.22
N ARG A 43 4.58 -0.12 7.20
CA ARG A 43 5.46 -0.34 6.04
C ARG A 43 4.65 -0.63 4.79
N TYR A 44 3.64 -1.48 4.92
CA TYR A 44 2.71 -1.80 3.84
C TYR A 44 1.92 -0.56 3.36
N ALA A 45 1.40 0.26 4.28
CA ALA A 45 0.71 1.50 3.93
C ALA A 45 1.64 2.50 3.21
N MET A 46 2.89 2.62 3.68
CA MET A 46 3.89 3.54 3.15
C MET A 46 4.34 3.21 1.72
N LEU A 47 4.12 1.99 1.22
CA LEU A 47 4.36 1.64 -0.20
C LEU A 47 3.57 2.52 -1.17
N LYS A 48 2.45 3.09 -0.73
CA LYS A 48 1.57 3.94 -1.55
C LYS A 48 1.74 5.43 -1.25
N ALA A 49 2.57 5.79 -0.27
CA ALA A 49 2.77 7.17 0.13
C ALA A 49 3.42 7.97 -1.01
N ARG A 50 2.89 9.17 -1.27
CA ARG A 50 3.46 10.15 -2.20
C ARG A 50 3.02 11.55 -1.79
N PRO A 51 3.86 12.58 -1.97
CA PRO A 51 3.42 13.95 -1.82
C PRO A 51 2.37 14.28 -2.89
N VAL A 52 1.33 15.03 -2.51
CA VAL A 52 0.21 15.39 -3.39
C VAL A 52 -0.13 16.89 -3.38
N ALA A 53 0.41 17.64 -2.41
CA ALA A 53 0.20 19.07 -2.24
C ALA A 53 1.32 19.66 -1.37
N GLY A 54 1.45 20.99 -1.38
CA GLY A 54 2.50 21.71 -0.66
C GLY A 54 3.86 21.62 -1.38
N ASP A 55 4.94 21.62 -0.61
CA ASP A 55 6.30 21.41 -1.12
C ASP A 55 6.51 19.93 -1.45
N LEU A 56 6.42 19.61 -2.75
CA LEU A 56 6.52 18.24 -3.25
C LEU A 56 7.94 17.69 -3.16
N ASP A 57 8.96 18.55 -3.24
CA ASP A 57 10.37 18.16 -3.21
C ASP A 57 10.76 17.80 -1.77
N ALA A 58 10.38 18.64 -0.80
CA ALA A 58 10.57 18.36 0.62
C ALA A 58 9.83 17.07 1.05
N GLY A 59 8.59 16.87 0.56
CA GLY A 59 7.85 15.64 0.81
C GLY A 59 8.51 14.40 0.19
N SER A 60 9.06 14.54 -1.02
CA SER A 60 9.83 13.49 -1.69
C SER A 60 11.11 13.14 -0.93
N GLU A 61 11.82 14.12 -0.38
CA GLU A 61 13.01 13.94 0.45
C GLU A 61 12.70 13.16 1.73
N LEU A 62 11.64 13.54 2.45
CA LEU A 62 11.18 12.78 3.62
C LEU A 62 10.92 11.31 3.29
N LEU A 63 10.16 11.04 2.22
CA LEU A 63 9.85 9.66 1.82
C LEU A 63 11.10 8.88 1.39
N ALA A 64 12.07 9.54 0.76
CA ALA A 64 13.37 8.93 0.45
C ALA A 64 14.12 8.53 1.72
N GLY A 65 14.11 9.39 2.74
CA GLY A 65 14.67 9.10 4.07
C GLY A 65 13.97 7.95 4.80
N LEU A 66 12.68 7.72 4.53
CA LEU A 66 11.90 6.62 5.11
C LEU A 66 12.03 5.29 4.35
N ARG A 67 12.75 5.24 3.22
CA ARG A 67 12.94 3.99 2.45
C ARG A 67 13.53 2.84 3.28
N PRO A 68 14.51 3.03 4.18
CA PRO A 68 15.03 1.94 5.02
C PRO A 68 13.97 1.36 5.97
N PHE A 69 13.01 2.19 6.39
CA PHE A 69 11.84 1.72 7.13
C PHE A 69 10.89 0.92 6.22
N VAL A 70 10.59 1.38 5.00
CA VAL A 70 9.66 0.65 4.13
C VAL A 70 10.28 -0.65 3.59
N TYR A 71 11.53 -0.60 3.14
CA TYR A 71 12.21 -1.65 2.39
C TYR A 71 13.41 -2.19 3.18
N ARG A 72 13.17 -3.25 3.97
CA ARG A 72 14.22 -3.86 4.79
C ARG A 72 15.29 -4.52 3.91
N ARG A 73 16.56 -4.23 4.20
CA ARG A 73 17.69 -4.89 3.54
C ARG A 73 17.82 -6.37 3.92
N TYR A 74 17.45 -6.70 5.15
CA TYR A 74 17.48 -8.04 5.71
C TYR A 74 16.07 -8.41 6.19
N LEU A 75 15.61 -9.58 5.78
CA LEU A 75 14.36 -10.16 6.23
C LEU A 75 14.66 -11.38 7.08
N ASP A 76 14.08 -11.39 8.26
CA ASP A 76 14.04 -12.52 9.16
C ASP A 76 12.71 -13.28 9.02
N PHE A 77 12.58 -14.38 9.74
CA PHE A 77 11.34 -15.13 9.81
C PHE A 77 10.18 -14.29 10.37
N GLY A 78 10.46 -13.33 11.25
CA GLY A 78 9.46 -12.43 11.84
C GLY A 78 8.75 -11.56 10.80
N ALA A 79 9.48 -11.09 9.78
CA ALA A 79 8.88 -10.30 8.70
C ALA A 79 7.89 -11.11 7.85
N ILE A 80 8.17 -12.40 7.61
CA ILE A 80 7.26 -13.28 6.86
C ILE A 80 5.99 -13.53 7.68
N GLU A 81 6.12 -13.77 8.99
CA GLU A 81 4.96 -13.95 9.87
C GLU A 81 4.10 -12.68 9.93
N SER A 82 4.74 -11.51 10.03
CA SER A 82 4.05 -10.21 10.00
C SER A 82 3.20 -10.02 8.73
N LEU A 83 3.67 -10.48 7.57
CA LEU A 83 2.90 -10.45 6.34
C LEU A 83 1.70 -11.42 6.38
N ARG A 84 1.85 -12.60 6.99
CA ARG A 84 0.74 -13.55 7.19
C ARG A 84 -0.33 -12.96 8.10
N GLU A 85 0.08 -12.34 9.21
CA GLU A 85 -0.83 -11.66 10.13
C GLU A 85 -1.59 -10.51 9.45
N LEU A 86 -0.87 -9.72 8.64
CA LEU A 86 -1.48 -8.65 7.85
C LEU A 86 -2.53 -9.19 6.88
N LYS A 87 -2.21 -10.27 6.15
CA LYS A 87 -3.17 -10.94 5.25
C LYS A 87 -4.39 -11.44 6.00
N ALA A 88 -4.19 -12.06 7.17
CA ALA A 88 -5.27 -12.55 8.01
C ALA A 88 -6.16 -11.40 8.52
N MET A 89 -5.58 -10.26 8.90
CA MET A 89 -6.31 -9.06 9.31
C MET A 89 -7.16 -8.51 8.16
N ILE A 90 -6.58 -8.38 6.95
CA ILE A 90 -7.30 -7.94 5.74
C ILE A 90 -8.48 -8.87 5.46
N ASN A 91 -8.26 -10.18 5.47
CA ASN A 91 -9.30 -11.17 5.20
C ASN A 91 -10.43 -11.12 6.24
N ARG A 92 -10.10 -10.96 7.54
CA ARG A 92 -11.10 -10.80 8.61
C ARG A 92 -11.94 -9.55 8.42
N GLU A 93 -11.34 -8.44 8.03
CA GLU A 93 -12.04 -7.18 7.80
C GLU A 93 -12.97 -7.25 6.57
N VAL A 94 -12.55 -7.93 5.50
CA VAL A 94 -13.41 -8.22 4.34
C VAL A 94 -14.62 -9.05 4.75
N LYS A 95 -14.40 -10.10 5.56
CA LYS A 95 -15.47 -10.97 6.09
C LYS A 95 -16.45 -10.17 6.95
N ARG A 96 -15.94 -9.36 7.88
CA ARG A 96 -16.75 -8.55 8.81
C ARG A 96 -17.70 -7.60 8.08
N LYS A 97 -17.27 -7.06 6.94
CA LYS A 97 -18.09 -6.15 6.13
C LYS A 97 -19.04 -6.88 5.15
N GLY A 98 -19.11 -8.21 5.18
CA GLY A 98 -19.96 -8.99 4.27
C GLY A 98 -19.54 -8.90 2.80
N MET A 99 -18.31 -8.46 2.51
CA MET A 99 -17.84 -8.20 1.15
C MET A 99 -17.18 -9.42 0.48
N GLN A 100 -17.51 -10.62 0.95
CA GLN A 100 -16.97 -11.90 0.49
C GLN A 100 -17.32 -12.21 -0.98
N SER A 101 -18.53 -11.86 -1.40
CA SER A 101 -19.04 -12.05 -2.77
C SER A 101 -18.74 -10.87 -3.70
N ASN A 102 -18.03 -9.85 -3.21
CA ASN A 102 -17.66 -8.70 -4.02
C ASN A 102 -16.47 -9.10 -4.89
N ILE A 103 -16.64 -9.10 -6.22
CA ILE A 103 -15.58 -9.41 -7.20
C ILE A 103 -14.29 -8.59 -6.94
N LYS A 104 -14.39 -7.43 -6.29
CA LYS A 104 -13.25 -6.56 -5.93
C LYS A 104 -12.53 -6.94 -4.62
N LEU A 105 -13.17 -7.70 -3.73
CA LEU A 105 -12.73 -7.92 -2.34
C LEU A 105 -12.72 -9.38 -1.89
N GLY A 106 -13.41 -10.26 -2.62
CA GLY A 106 -13.36 -11.71 -2.41
C GLY A 106 -12.03 -12.32 -2.89
N PRO A 107 -11.85 -13.63 -2.68
CA PRO A 107 -10.71 -14.38 -3.19
C PRO A 107 -10.54 -14.19 -4.71
N GLY A 108 -9.34 -13.88 -5.17
CA GLY A 108 -9.02 -13.59 -6.58
C GLY A 108 -9.29 -12.14 -7.03
N GLY A 109 -9.78 -11.27 -6.16
CA GLY A 109 -10.06 -9.86 -6.50
C GLY A 109 -8.82 -8.95 -6.53
N ILE A 110 -9.00 -7.69 -6.97
CA ILE A 110 -7.92 -6.69 -7.09
C ILE A 110 -7.09 -6.48 -5.80
N ARG A 111 -7.69 -6.64 -4.61
CA ARG A 111 -6.97 -6.53 -3.34
C ARG A 111 -5.99 -7.67 -3.10
N GLU A 112 -6.27 -8.86 -3.61
CA GLU A 112 -5.36 -10.00 -3.50
C GLU A 112 -4.14 -9.79 -4.39
N VAL A 113 -4.36 -9.32 -5.62
CA VAL A 113 -3.27 -8.89 -6.52
C VAL A 113 -2.43 -7.79 -5.89
N GLU A 114 -3.08 -6.76 -5.33
CA GLU A 114 -2.41 -5.67 -4.64
C GLU A 114 -1.56 -6.19 -3.47
N PHE A 115 -2.12 -7.07 -2.64
CA PHE A 115 -1.40 -7.67 -1.53
C PHE A 115 -0.19 -8.49 -1.99
N VAL A 116 -0.34 -9.34 -3.01
CA VAL A 116 0.77 -10.19 -3.52
C VAL A 116 1.90 -9.33 -4.06
N VAL A 117 1.59 -8.35 -4.91
CA VAL A 117 2.61 -7.47 -5.50
C VAL A 117 3.31 -6.65 -4.41
N GLN A 118 2.57 -6.08 -3.47
CA GLN A 118 3.15 -5.31 -2.37
C GLN A 118 3.94 -6.18 -1.38
N ALA A 119 3.55 -7.43 -1.18
CA ALA A 119 4.35 -8.39 -0.41
C ALA A 119 5.71 -8.62 -1.09
N PHE A 120 5.76 -8.79 -2.42
CA PHE A 120 7.04 -8.81 -3.13
C PHE A 120 7.83 -7.52 -2.94
N GLN A 121 7.19 -6.35 -2.96
CA GLN A 121 7.88 -5.09 -2.71
C GLN A 121 8.49 -5.03 -1.30
N LEU A 122 7.80 -5.52 -0.26
CA LEU A 122 8.34 -5.56 1.10
C LEU A 122 9.45 -6.61 1.28
N ILE A 123 9.32 -7.77 0.65
CA ILE A 123 10.28 -8.88 0.75
C ILE A 123 11.52 -8.65 -0.12
N ARG A 124 11.39 -7.99 -1.27
CA ARG A 124 12.47 -7.89 -2.26
C ARG A 124 12.95 -6.47 -2.47
N GLY A 125 12.13 -5.46 -2.19
CA GLY A 125 12.45 -4.06 -2.47
C GLY A 125 13.66 -3.50 -1.72
N GLY A 126 14.11 -4.14 -0.63
CA GLY A 126 15.36 -3.75 0.04
C GLY A 126 16.64 -4.18 -0.70
N ARG A 127 16.53 -5.17 -1.61
CA ARG A 127 17.64 -5.63 -2.48
C ARG A 127 17.42 -5.19 -3.93
N ASP A 128 16.21 -5.40 -4.42
CA ASP A 128 15.78 -5.07 -5.78
C ASP A 128 15.12 -3.68 -5.76
N THR A 129 15.93 -2.62 -5.86
CA THR A 129 15.46 -1.22 -5.75
C THR A 129 14.45 -0.85 -6.84
N GLU A 130 14.41 -1.61 -7.93
CA GLU A 130 13.38 -1.54 -8.96
C GLU A 130 11.97 -1.80 -8.40
N LEU A 131 11.82 -2.49 -7.28
CA LEU A 131 10.51 -2.67 -6.64
C LEU A 131 10.11 -1.49 -5.74
N GLN A 132 10.93 -0.46 -5.58
CA GLN A 132 10.63 0.72 -4.77
C GLN A 132 9.78 1.75 -5.53
N VAL A 133 8.63 1.32 -6.03
CA VAL A 133 7.68 2.15 -6.80
C VAL A 133 6.30 2.17 -6.15
N THR A 134 5.61 3.30 -6.24
CA THR A 134 4.26 3.44 -5.65
C THR A 134 3.16 2.87 -6.56
N SER A 135 3.42 2.78 -7.86
CA SER A 135 2.48 2.26 -8.87
C SER A 135 2.46 0.73 -8.83
N LEU A 136 1.28 0.15 -8.58
CA LEU A 136 1.11 -1.30 -8.55
C LEU A 136 1.38 -1.92 -9.92
N LYS A 137 0.86 -1.30 -10.98
CA LYS A 137 1.10 -1.72 -12.37
C LYS A 137 2.61 -1.75 -12.68
N THR A 138 3.34 -0.73 -12.23
CA THR A 138 4.79 -0.65 -12.46
C THR A 138 5.53 -1.72 -11.68
N ALA A 139 5.16 -1.96 -10.41
CA ALA A 139 5.74 -3.03 -9.62
C ALA A 139 5.47 -4.41 -10.25
N LEU A 140 4.22 -4.68 -10.64
CA LEU A 140 3.80 -5.93 -11.27
C LEU A 140 4.59 -6.22 -12.56
N ASN A 141 4.80 -5.21 -13.41
CA ASN A 141 5.59 -5.34 -14.64
C ASN A 141 7.08 -5.64 -14.40
N ARG A 142 7.62 -5.35 -13.21
CA ARG A 142 9.04 -5.58 -12.87
C ARG A 142 9.30 -6.97 -12.31
N LEU A 143 8.27 -7.66 -11.80
CA LEU A 143 8.41 -8.98 -11.16
C LEU A 143 8.95 -10.07 -12.10
N PRO A 144 8.60 -10.14 -13.40
CA PRO A 144 9.13 -11.16 -14.30
C PRO A 144 10.63 -11.04 -14.58
N ALA A 145 11.11 -9.82 -14.81
CA ALA A 145 12.53 -9.56 -15.04
C ALA A 145 13.41 -9.94 -13.84
N LEU A 146 12.83 -9.91 -12.63
CA LEU A 146 13.49 -10.32 -11.38
C LEU A 146 13.31 -11.81 -11.06
N GLY A 147 12.60 -12.58 -11.90
CA GLY A 147 12.30 -13.99 -11.68
C GLY A 147 11.36 -14.26 -10.48
N LEU A 148 10.60 -13.24 -10.05
CA LEU A 148 9.73 -13.33 -8.88
C LEU A 148 8.31 -13.79 -9.21
N LEU A 149 7.86 -13.55 -10.44
CA LEU A 149 6.62 -14.09 -10.98
C LEU A 149 6.80 -14.47 -12.46
N PRO A 150 6.17 -15.56 -12.95
CA PRO A 150 6.17 -15.87 -14.38
C PRO A 150 5.49 -14.77 -15.20
N GLN A 151 6.01 -14.50 -16.40
CA GLN A 151 5.41 -13.51 -17.31
C GLN A 151 3.93 -13.81 -17.61
N ALA A 152 3.59 -15.09 -17.81
CA ALA A 152 2.22 -15.52 -18.06
C ALA A 152 1.24 -15.10 -16.95
N VAL A 153 1.67 -15.15 -15.69
CA VAL A 153 0.84 -14.71 -14.55
C VAL A 153 0.65 -13.20 -14.57
N VAL A 154 1.69 -12.44 -14.92
CA VAL A 154 1.60 -10.99 -15.02
C VAL A 154 0.67 -10.56 -16.17
N ASP A 155 0.75 -11.26 -17.30
CA ASP A 155 -0.10 -11.00 -18.47
C ASP A 155 -1.59 -11.27 -18.19
N GLU A 156 -1.90 -12.24 -17.32
CA GLU A 156 -3.26 -12.51 -16.84
C GLU A 156 -3.76 -11.41 -15.88
N LEU A 157 -2.92 -10.98 -14.93
CA LEU A 157 -3.31 -10.07 -13.86
C LEU A 157 -3.42 -8.59 -14.30
N LEU A 158 -2.67 -8.17 -15.31
CA LEU A 158 -2.62 -6.78 -15.77
C LEU A 158 -3.95 -6.27 -16.37
N PRO A 159 -4.59 -6.99 -17.31
CA PRO A 159 -5.90 -6.62 -17.85
C PRO A 159 -6.96 -6.49 -16.75
N ASP A 160 -6.99 -7.44 -15.81
CA ASP A 160 -7.92 -7.46 -14.69
C ASP A 160 -7.72 -6.26 -13.77
N TYR A 161 -6.47 -5.96 -13.40
CA TYR A 161 -6.15 -4.77 -12.61
C TYR A 161 -6.61 -3.47 -13.30
N ALA A 162 -6.36 -3.34 -14.60
CA ALA A 162 -6.77 -2.17 -15.38
C ALA A 162 -8.30 -2.07 -15.48
N PHE A 163 -9.00 -3.20 -15.66
CA PHE A 163 -10.46 -3.27 -15.65
C PHE A 163 -11.04 -2.83 -14.31
N PHE A 164 -10.57 -3.39 -13.19
CA PHE A 164 -11.05 -3.04 -11.86
C PHE A 164 -10.78 -1.59 -11.47
N THR A 165 -9.63 -1.04 -11.88
CA THR A 165 -9.29 0.38 -11.64
C THR A 165 -10.24 1.30 -12.41
N ARG A 166 -10.57 0.97 -13.66
CA ARG A 166 -11.57 1.71 -14.46
C ARG A 166 -12.98 1.60 -13.86
N CYS A 167 -13.38 0.41 -13.43
CA CYS A 167 -14.66 0.17 -12.74
C CYS A 167 -14.72 0.77 -11.31
N ARG A 168 -13.61 1.27 -10.77
CA ARG A 168 -13.55 2.01 -9.50
C ARG A 168 -13.71 3.52 -9.72
N ALA A 169 -13.23 4.04 -10.84
CA ALA A 169 -13.33 5.46 -11.20
C ALA A 169 -14.74 5.87 -11.68
N ARG A 170 -15.59 4.90 -12.04
CA ARG A 170 -17.02 5.14 -12.26
C ARG A 170 -17.76 5.03 -10.92
N PRO A 171 -18.44 6.10 -10.44
CA PRO A 171 -19.41 5.95 -9.36
C PRO A 171 -20.45 4.93 -9.80
N SER A 172 -20.79 3.98 -8.94
CA SER A 172 -22.02 3.22 -9.11
C SER A 172 -23.17 4.23 -9.05
N SER A 173 -23.72 4.60 -10.20
CA SER A 173 -25.00 5.28 -10.29
C SER A 173 -26.08 4.27 -9.93
N ALA A 174 -26.48 4.27 -8.66
CA ALA A 174 -27.72 3.70 -8.16
C ALA A 174 -28.10 4.44 -6.88
#